data_AF-A0AAU7Z9Q2-F1
#
_entry.id   AF-A0AAU7Z9Q2-F1
#
_cell.length_a   1.000
_cell.length_b   1.000
_cell.length_c   1.000
_cell.angle_alpha   90.00
_cell.angle_beta   90.00
_cell.angle_gamma   90.00
#
_symmetry.space_group_name_H-M   'P 1'
#
loop_
_entity.id
_entity.type
_entity.pdbx_description
1 polymer ?
#
loop_
_entity_poly.entity_id
_entity_poly.type
_entity_poly.pdbx_seq_one_letter_code
_entity_poly.pdbx_strand_id
1 'polypeptide(L)'
;MKIASLVARYLLGFIFLVFGLNGFLHFIPMPPPSGVAGDFMFALFESHYLVIIFLLQLIPAVLLLANRFVPLALTLLAPVIVNIICFHALMAPAGLPMALFVTVLWGLVAYGVRSAFAGLLQVRVADAV
;
A
#
# COMPACT_ATOMS: atom_id res chain seq x y z
N MET A 1 14.57 12.12 13.22
CA MET A 1 13.44 11.61 12.42
C MET A 1 13.68 11.61 10.90
N LYS A 2 14.50 12.51 10.33
CA LYS A 2 14.74 12.55 8.88
C LYS A 2 15.30 11.24 8.31
N ILE A 3 16.29 10.64 8.98
CA ILE A 3 16.90 9.36 8.56
C ILE A 3 15.88 8.22 8.62
N ALA A 4 15.13 8.08 9.72
CA ALA A 4 14.11 7.05 9.87
C ALA A 4 13.03 7.13 8.78
N SER A 5 12.52 8.33 8.48
CA SER A 5 11.54 8.55 7.41
C SER A 5 12.11 8.24 6.01
N LEU A 6 13.38 8.58 5.78
CA LEU A 6 14.08 8.26 4.52
C LEU A 6 14.24 6.75 4.33
N VAL A 7 14.71 6.04 5.36
CA VAL A 7 14.86 4.57 5.34
C VAL A 7 13.50 3.92 5.14
N ALA A 8 12.48 4.36 5.90
CA ALA A 8 11.12 3.84 5.78
C ALA A 8 10.55 4.04 4.37
N ARG A 9 10.80 5.18 3.73
CA ARG A 9 10.35 5.47 2.35
C ARG A 9 10.94 4.51 1.34
N TYR A 10 12.25 4.26 1.41
CA TYR A 10 12.91 3.33 0.48
C TYR A 10 12.48 1.89 0.73
N LEU A 11 12.37 1.45 2.00
CA LEU A 11 11.88 0.11 2.32
C LEU A 11 10.44 -0.08 1.85
N LEU A 12 9.54 0.86 2.16
CA LEU A 12 8.14 0.82 1.74
C LEU A 12 8.01 0.77 0.22
N GLY A 13 8.71 1.67 -0.49
CA GLY A 13 8.72 1.72 -1.94
C GLY A 13 9.27 0.43 -2.55
N PHE A 14 10.35 -0.12 -2.00
CA PHE A 14 10.94 -1.36 -2.50
C PHE A 14 10.00 -2.56 -2.31
N ILE A 15 9.38 -2.70 -1.13
CA ILE A 15 8.42 -3.77 -0.84
C ILE A 15 7.26 -3.73 -1.83
N PHE A 16 6.61 -2.58 -1.99
CA PHE A 16 5.48 -2.45 -2.91
C PHE A 16 5.89 -2.58 -4.38
N LEU A 17 7.13 -2.21 -4.75
CA LEU A 17 7.65 -2.45 -6.09
C LEU A 17 7.76 -3.96 -6.35
N VAL A 18 8.37 -4.71 -5.42
CA VAL A 18 8.56 -6.15 -5.54
C VAL A 18 7.21 -6.89 -5.59
N PHE A 19 6.30 -6.64 -4.65
CA PHE A 19 5.00 -7.31 -4.64
C PHE A 19 4.10 -6.85 -5.80
N GLY A 20 4.14 -5.57 -6.18
CA GLY A 20 3.42 -5.04 -7.33
C GLY A 20 3.88 -5.69 -8.64
N LEU A 21 5.20 -5.81 -8.86
CA LEU A 21 5.75 -6.52 -10.02
C LEU A 21 5.44 -8.02 -9.98
N ASN A 22 5.48 -8.63 -8.80
CA ASN A 22 5.18 -10.05 -8.65
C ASN A 22 3.75 -10.40 -9.10
N GLY A 23 2.80 -9.47 -8.94
CA GLY A 23 1.43 -9.62 -9.43
C GLY A 23 1.30 -9.76 -10.96
N PHE A 24 2.31 -9.35 -11.71
CA PHE A 24 2.35 -9.47 -13.18
C PHE A 24 3.35 -10.53 -13.65
N LEU A 25 4.50 -10.62 -12.98
CA LEU A 25 5.65 -11.42 -13.40
C LEU A 25 5.75 -12.78 -12.69
N HIS A 26 5.03 -12.96 -11.58
CA HIS A 26 4.92 -14.22 -10.83
C HIS A 26 6.27 -14.88 -10.45
N PHE A 27 7.26 -14.08 -10.05
CA PHE A 27 8.60 -14.57 -9.69
C PHE A 27 8.76 -15.01 -8.21
N ILE A 28 7.79 -14.71 -7.35
CA ILE A 28 7.70 -15.21 -5.98
C ILE A 28 6.64 -16.31 -5.96
N PRO A 29 7.05 -17.58 -5.81
CA PRO A 29 6.11 -18.68 -5.63
C PRO A 29 5.32 -18.46 -4.34
N MET A 30 4.00 -18.38 -4.46
CA MET A 30 3.10 -18.32 -3.32
C MET A 30 2.17 -19.53 -3.38
N PRO A 31 2.01 -20.29 -2.28
CA PRO A 31 1.02 -21.34 -2.23
C PRO A 31 -0.37 -20.72 -2.50
N PRO A 32 -1.22 -21.38 -3.31
CA PRO A 32 -2.55 -20.86 -3.59
C PRO A 32 -3.33 -20.71 -2.28
N PRO A 33 -3.95 -19.54 -2.04
CA PRO A 33 -4.78 -19.36 -0.86
C PRO A 33 -5.96 -20.32 -0.91
N SER A 34 -6.30 -20.92 0.24
CA SER A 34 -7.43 -21.85 0.39
C SER A 34 -8.58 -21.22 1.18
N GLY A 35 -9.78 -21.81 1.07
CA GLY A 35 -10.97 -21.34 1.78
C GLY A 35 -11.40 -19.95 1.32
N VAL A 36 -11.97 -19.16 2.25
CA VAL A 36 -12.52 -17.82 1.95
C VAL A 36 -11.49 -16.89 1.30
N ALA A 37 -10.22 -16.97 1.71
CA ALA A 37 -9.15 -16.19 1.09
C ALA A 37 -8.94 -16.58 -0.39
N GLY A 38 -9.05 -17.87 -0.70
CA GLY A 38 -8.98 -18.39 -2.06
C GLY A 38 -10.15 -17.91 -2.91
N ASP A 39 -11.39 -18.03 -2.42
CA ASP A 39 -12.60 -17.60 -3.13
C ASP A 39 -12.58 -16.10 -3.45
N PHE A 40 -12.16 -15.28 -2.48
CA PHE A 40 -12.01 -13.84 -2.68
C PHE A 40 -10.95 -13.51 -3.74
N MET A 41 -9.77 -14.12 -3.64
CA MET A 41 -8.68 -13.90 -4.60
C MET A 41 -9.04 -14.39 -6.01
N PHE A 42 -9.77 -15.51 -6.11
CA PHE A 42 -10.28 -16.03 -7.38
C PHE A 42 -11.25 -15.04 -8.04
N ALA A 43 -12.21 -14.49 -7.28
CA ALA A 43 -13.12 -13.48 -7.81
C ALA A 43 -12.39 -12.21 -8.32
N LEU A 44 -11.36 -11.76 -7.59
CA LEU A 44 -10.55 -10.62 -8.01
C LEU A 44 -9.70 -10.91 -9.26
N PHE A 45 -9.24 -12.15 -9.41
CA PHE A 45 -8.48 -12.60 -10.57
C PHE A 45 -9.38 -12.65 -11.82
N GLU A 46 -10.49 -13.38 -11.76
CA GLU A 46 -11.42 -13.55 -12.89
C GLU A 46 -12.03 -12.21 -13.35
N SER A 47 -12.29 -11.30 -12.42
CA SER A 47 -12.79 -9.95 -12.73
C SER A 47 -11.71 -8.99 -13.24
N HIS A 48 -10.45 -9.41 -13.30
CA HIS A 48 -9.28 -8.58 -13.64
C HIS A 48 -9.01 -7.43 -12.65
N TYR A 49 -9.69 -7.39 -11.50
CA TYR A 49 -9.54 -6.33 -10.51
C TYR A 49 -8.14 -6.33 -9.85
N LEU A 50 -7.48 -7.49 -9.80
CA LEU A 50 -6.09 -7.60 -9.36
C LEU A 50 -5.13 -6.70 -10.15
N VAL A 51 -5.39 -6.46 -11.45
CA VAL A 51 -4.56 -5.56 -12.27
C VAL A 51 -4.56 -4.15 -11.67
N ILE A 52 -5.72 -3.64 -11.28
CA ILE A 52 -5.86 -2.31 -10.68
C ILE A 52 -5.17 -2.27 -9.32
N ILE A 53 -5.32 -3.31 -8.50
CA ILE A 53 -4.66 -3.42 -7.19
C ILE A 53 -3.13 -3.40 -7.37
N PHE A 54 -2.57 -4.15 -8.32
CA PHE A 54 -1.13 -4.19 -8.54
C PHE A 54 -0.60 -2.88 -9.14
N LEU A 55 -1.35 -2.20 -10.01
CA LEU A 55 -1.01 -0.85 -10.48
C LEU A 55 -0.98 0.17 -9.34
N LEU A 56 -1.95 0.12 -8.44
CA LEU A 56 -2.00 0.97 -7.24
C LEU A 56 -0.93 0.64 -6.20
N GLN A 57 -0.24 -0.49 -6.32
CA GLN A 57 0.99 -0.77 -5.58
C GLN A 57 2.23 -0.25 -6.32
N LEU A 58 2.32 -0.55 -7.62
CA LEU A 58 3.50 -0.30 -8.43
C LEU A 58 3.74 1.20 -8.70
N ILE A 59 2.70 1.94 -9.06
CA ILE A 59 2.82 3.37 -9.39
C ILE A 59 3.30 4.15 -8.15
N PRO A 60 2.67 4.04 -6.97
CA PRO A 60 3.17 4.71 -5.77
C PRO A 60 4.55 4.23 -5.34
N ALA A 61 4.88 2.95 -5.51
CA ALA A 61 6.21 2.44 -5.21
C ALA A 61 7.30 3.16 -6.01
N VAL A 62 7.11 3.29 -7.33
CA VAL A 62 8.03 4.03 -8.21
C VAL A 62 8.14 5.49 -7.77
N LEU A 63 7.00 6.14 -7.48
CA LEU A 63 6.97 7.53 -7.01
C LEU A 63 7.75 7.70 -5.69
N LEU A 64 7.55 6.80 -4.73
CA LEU A 64 8.26 6.78 -3.45
C LEU A 64 9.75 6.59 -3.65
N LEU A 65 10.18 5.68 -4.52
CA LEU A 65 11.61 5.43 -4.78
C LEU A 65 12.27 6.60 -5.51
N ALA A 66 11.58 7.19 -6.48
CA ALA A 66 12.04 8.36 -7.23
C ALA A 66 12.04 9.67 -6.42
N ASN A 67 11.53 9.65 -5.18
CA ASN A 67 11.31 10.84 -4.37
C ASN A 67 10.41 11.89 -5.05
N ARG A 68 9.40 11.44 -5.80
CA ARG A 68 8.46 12.31 -6.53
C ARG A 68 7.06 12.08 -6.00
N PHE A 69 6.32 13.18 -5.83
CA PHE A 69 4.91 13.14 -5.40
C PHE A 69 4.67 12.27 -4.15
N VAL A 70 5.58 12.32 -3.17
CA VAL A 70 5.53 11.46 -1.98
C VAL A 70 4.18 11.51 -1.25
N PRO A 71 3.55 12.68 -0.99
CA PRO A 71 2.22 12.72 -0.38
C PRO A 71 1.16 11.99 -1.21
N LEU A 72 1.15 12.18 -2.53
CA LEU A 72 0.22 11.49 -3.44
C LEU A 72 0.43 9.97 -3.41
N ALA A 73 1.69 9.52 -3.46
CA ALA A 73 2.02 8.10 -3.39
C ALA A 73 1.53 7.47 -2.07
N LEU A 74 1.70 8.16 -0.95
CA LEU A 74 1.17 7.72 0.34
C LEU A 74 -0.36 7.70 0.36
N THR A 75 -1.03 8.71 -0.22
CA THR A 75 -2.49 8.73 -0.35
C THR A 75 -3.02 7.55 -1.16
N LEU A 76 -2.34 7.20 -2.26
CA LEU A 76 -2.71 6.05 -3.09
C LEU A 76 -2.48 4.71 -2.38
N LEU A 77 -1.39 4.58 -1.62
CA LEU A 77 -1.10 3.35 -0.85
C LEU A 77 -1.97 3.17 0.38
N ALA A 78 -2.48 4.25 0.99
CA ALA A 78 -3.28 4.15 2.21
C ALA A 78 -4.47 3.20 2.10
N PRO A 79 -5.39 3.33 1.11
CA PRO A 79 -6.51 2.39 0.97
C PRO A 79 -6.06 0.99 0.56
N VAL A 80 -4.94 0.85 -0.15
CA VAL A 80 -4.35 -0.46 -0.49
C VAL A 80 -3.89 -1.18 0.78
N ILE A 81 -3.18 -0.48 1.67
CA ILE A 81 -2.72 -1.01 2.96
C ILE A 81 -3.92 -1.39 3.84
N VAL A 82 -4.97 -0.58 3.88
CA VAL A 82 -6.20 -0.92 4.61
C VAL A 82 -6.79 -2.23 4.10
N ASN A 83 -6.88 -2.42 2.78
CA ASN A 83 -7.35 -3.69 2.20
C ASN A 83 -6.44 -4.87 2.55
N ILE A 84 -5.12 -4.68 2.53
CA ILE A 84 -4.14 -5.72 2.92
C ILE A 84 -4.37 -6.13 4.39
N ILE A 85 -4.53 -5.17 5.30
CA ILE A 85 -4.83 -5.45 6.71
C ILE A 85 -6.16 -6.20 6.84
N CYS A 86 -7.23 -5.73 6.21
CA CYS A 86 -8.54 -6.37 6.28
C CYS A 86 -8.51 -7.80 5.72
N PHE A 87 -7.88 -8.01 4.58
CA PHE A 87 -7.73 -9.34 3.98
C PHE A 87 -7.00 -10.30 4.93
N HIS A 88 -5.86 -9.89 5.49
CA HIS A 88 -5.12 -10.75 6.40
C HIS A 88 -5.82 -10.93 7.75
N ALA A 89 -6.48 -9.92 8.29
CA ALA A 89 -7.21 -10.02 9.55
C ALA A 89 -8.43 -10.95 9.46
N LEU A 90 -9.13 -10.95 8.32
CA LEU A 90 -10.39 -11.66 8.17
C LEU A 90 -10.27 -13.00 7.45
N MET A 91 -9.25 -13.20 6.61
CA MET A 91 -9.18 -14.34 5.68
C MET A 91 -7.85 -15.08 5.72
N ALA A 92 -6.71 -14.37 5.82
CA ALA A 92 -5.38 -14.97 5.75
C ALA A 92 -4.41 -14.48 6.84
N PRO A 93 -4.58 -14.87 8.12
CA PRO A 93 -3.86 -14.30 9.26
C PRO A 93 -2.34 -14.43 9.21
N ALA A 94 -1.82 -15.43 8.48
CA ALA A 94 -0.37 -15.64 8.33
C ALA A 94 0.36 -14.43 7.74
N GLY A 95 -0.31 -13.58 6.95
CA GLY A 95 0.28 -12.36 6.38
C GLY A 95 0.16 -11.10 7.24
N LEU A 96 -0.54 -11.16 8.38
CA LEU A 96 -0.71 -10.01 9.29
C LEU A 96 0.61 -9.35 9.71
N PRO A 97 1.69 -10.09 10.05
CA PRO A 97 2.96 -9.47 10.43
C PRO A 97 3.51 -8.55 9.34
N MET A 98 3.42 -8.97 8.07
CA MET A 98 3.87 -8.16 6.94
C MET A 98 2.97 -6.94 6.72
N ALA A 99 1.65 -7.12 6.84
CA ALA A 99 0.67 -6.03 6.74
C ALA A 99 0.92 -4.93 7.80
N LEU A 100 1.16 -5.32 9.04
CA LEU A 100 1.48 -4.39 10.13
C LEU A 100 2.83 -3.71 9.89
N PHE A 101 3.83 -4.45 9.40
CA PHE A 101 5.13 -3.90 9.10
C PHE A 101 5.07 -2.80 8.04
N VAL A 102 4.40 -3.02 6.89
CA VAL A 102 4.24 -1.96 5.87
C VAL A 102 3.41 -0.79 6.38
N THR A 103 2.46 -1.02 7.28
CA THR A 103 1.66 0.03 7.91
C THR A 103 2.51 0.96 8.78
N VAL A 104 3.42 0.39 9.57
CA VAL A 104 4.38 1.17 10.36
C VAL A 104 5.29 1.98 9.46
N LEU A 105 5.84 1.37 8.40
CA LEU A 105 6.67 2.09 7.43
C LEU A 105 5.90 3.24 6.78
N TRP A 106 4.68 3.01 6.32
CA TRP A 106 3.80 4.05 5.77
C TRP A 106 3.59 5.19 6.77
N GLY A 107 3.29 4.87 8.03
CA GLY A 107 3.11 5.86 9.10
C GLY A 107 4.36 6.70 9.35
N LEU A 108 5.55 6.10 9.34
CA LEU A 108 6.82 6.82 9.50
C LEU A 108 7.10 7.80 8.36
N VAL A 109 6.75 7.44 7.12
CA VAL A 109 6.88 8.35 5.97
C VAL A 109 5.82 9.45 6.05
N ALA A 110 4.55 9.08 6.29
CA ALA A 110 3.43 10.01 6.40
C ALA A 110 3.65 11.05 7.50
N TYR A 111 4.15 10.64 8.66
CA TYR A 111 4.48 11.55 9.75
C TYR A 111 5.57 12.59 9.35
N GLY A 112 6.53 12.17 8.52
CA GLY A 112 7.58 13.03 7.98
C GLY A 112 7.06 14.11 7.02
N VAL A 113 5.98 13.82 6.29
CA VAL A 113 5.34 14.75 5.34
C VAL A 113 3.95 15.23 5.78
N ARG A 114 3.60 15.07 7.06
CA ARG A 114 2.23 15.26 7.59
C ARG A 114 1.61 16.62 7.33
N SER A 115 2.42 17.67 7.20
CA SER A 115 1.92 19.01 6.86
C SER A 115 1.21 19.05 5.50
N ALA A 116 1.60 18.18 4.56
CA ALA A 116 0.94 18.04 3.27
C ALA A 116 -0.48 17.46 3.38
N PHE A 117 -0.82 16.77 4.48
CA PHE A 117 -2.14 16.19 4.71
C PHE A 117 -3.06 17.08 5.54
N ALA A 118 -2.59 18.25 6.00
CA ALA A 118 -3.40 19.15 6.83
C ALA A 118 -4.73 19.55 6.17
N GLY A 119 -4.73 19.74 4.85
CA GLY A 119 -5.95 20.04 4.09
C GLY A 119 -6.99 18.91 4.11
N LEU A 120 -6.58 17.65 4.26
CA LEU A 120 -7.49 16.50 4.32
C LEU A 120 -8.24 16.38 5.66
N LEU A 121 -7.73 17.03 6.71
CA LEU A 121 -8.30 16.97 8.06
C LEU A 121 -9.15 18.20 8.39
N GLN A 122 -9.47 19.03 7.40
CA GLN A 122 -10.35 20.18 7.60
C GLN A 122 -11.78 19.69 7.88
N VAL A 123 -12.35 20.15 8.99
CA VAL A 123 -13.73 19.83 9.41
C VAL A 123 -14.76 20.40 8.42
N ARG A 124 -14.46 21.58 7.86
CA ARG A 124 -15.22 22.22 6.80
C ARG A 124 -14.24 22.76 5.77
N VAL A 125 -14.53 22.50 4.49
CA VAL A 125 -13.85 23.19 3.40
C VAL A 125 -14.26 24.65 3.51
N ALA A 126 -13.31 25.56 3.72
CA ALA A 126 -13.60 26.98 3.69
C ALA A 126 -14.13 27.33 2.30
N ASP A 127 -15.25 28.05 2.23
CA ASP A 127 -15.78 28.53 0.95
C ASP A 127 -14.65 29.30 0.24
N ALA A 128 -14.37 28.92 -1.00
CA ALA A 128 -13.39 29.63 -1.80
C ALA A 128 -13.94 31.04 -2.05
N VAL A 129 -13.33 32.05 -1.41
CA VAL A 129 -13.58 33.47 -1.68
C VAL A 129 -12.83 33.88 -2.94
#